data_AF-A0AAN1SHE3-F1
#
_entry.id   AF-A0AAN1SHE3-F1
#
_cell.length_a   1.000
_cell.length_b   1.000
_cell.length_c   1.000
_cell.angle_alpha   90.00
_cell.angle_beta   90.00
_cell.angle_gamma   90.00
#
_symmetry.space_group_name_H-M   'P 1'
#
loop_
_entity.id
_entity.type
_entity.pdbx_description
1 polymer ?
#
loop_
_entity_poly.entity_id
_entity_poly.type
_entity_poly.pdbx_seq_one_letter_code
_entity_poly.pdbx_strand_id
1 'polypeptide(L)'
;MFFTNEEGESLQFSYSSEKQGLFFSRKNTAYQISGEGDSSMEESDVLAIDTKKALSVQIFLDRSSIEIFINENETITSTFYVQKSFSLLQLNSQTEHLLEDLALGNIE
;
A
#
# COMPACT_ATOMS: atom_id res chain seq x y z
N MET A 1 1.44 -3.03 -5.95
CA MET A 1 0.54 -3.99 -5.28
C MET A 1 -0.78 -3.28 -5.02
N PHE A 2 -1.90 -3.94 -5.30
CA PHE A 2 -3.24 -3.38 -5.18
C PHE A 2 -4.12 -4.29 -4.34
N PHE A 3 -4.86 -3.70 -3.40
CA PHE A 3 -5.99 -4.33 -2.73
C PHE A 3 -7.26 -3.74 -3.33
N THR A 4 -8.13 -4.56 -3.91
CA THR A 4 -9.31 -4.09 -4.65
C THR A 4 -10.60 -4.78 -4.19
N ASN A 5 -11.73 -4.09 -4.37
CA ASN A 5 -13.06 -4.61 -4.07
C ASN A 5 -13.97 -4.56 -5.30
N GLU A 6 -15.17 -5.13 -5.17
CA GLU A 6 -16.19 -5.20 -6.24
C GLU A 6 -16.78 -3.84 -6.65
N GLU A 7 -16.65 -2.82 -5.79
CA GLU A 7 -17.08 -1.45 -6.06
C GLU A 7 -16.04 -0.65 -6.87
N GLY A 8 -14.91 -1.28 -7.23
CA GLY A 8 -13.81 -0.64 -7.94
C GLY A 8 -12.92 0.24 -7.05
N GLU A 9 -13.07 0.17 -5.73
CA GLU A 9 -12.19 0.88 -4.80
C GLU A 9 -10.84 0.15 -4.69
N SER A 10 -9.77 0.90 -4.45
CA SER A 10 -8.44 0.30 -4.28
C SER A 10 -7.52 1.05 -3.34
N LEU A 11 -6.66 0.27 -2.67
CA LEU A 11 -5.44 0.74 -2.04
C LEU A 11 -4.25 0.31 -2.88
N GLN A 12 -3.28 1.20 -3.03
CA GLN A 12 -2.09 0.96 -3.83
C GLN A 12 -0.84 1.14 -2.97
N PHE A 13 -0.02 0.09 -2.92
CA PHE A 13 1.36 0.18 -2.44
C PHE A 13 2.31 0.00 -3.61
N SER A 14 3.14 0.99 -3.89
CA SER A 14 3.95 1.02 -5.10
C SER A 14 5.35 1.56 -4.86
N TYR A 15 6.29 1.05 -5.63
CA TYR A 15 7.59 1.67 -5.86
C TYR A 15 7.49 2.61 -7.07
N SER A 16 8.05 3.81 -6.96
CA SER A 16 8.27 4.72 -8.09
C SER A 16 9.76 4.95 -8.26
N SER A 17 10.27 4.68 -9.46
CA SER A 17 11.65 5.00 -9.84
C SER A 17 11.88 6.50 -9.95
N GLU A 18 10.87 7.26 -10.38
CA GLU A 18 10.92 8.73 -10.47
C GLU A 18 11.02 9.38 -9.09
N LYS A 19 10.20 8.91 -8.13
CA LYS A 19 10.23 9.38 -6.73
C LYS A 19 11.33 8.70 -5.90
N GLN A 20 12.03 7.71 -6.47
CA GLN A 20 13.06 6.89 -5.82
C GLN A 20 12.62 6.27 -4.48
N GLY A 21 11.41 5.75 -4.43
CA GLY A 21 10.90 5.23 -3.17
C GLY A 21 9.54 4.54 -3.25
N LEU A 22 9.15 4.02 -2.09
CA LEU A 22 7.87 3.39 -1.86
C LEU A 22 6.87 4.43 -1.38
N PHE A 23 5.62 4.28 -1.80
CA PHE A 23 4.53 5.10 -1.31
C PHE A 23 3.24 4.28 -1.28
N PHE A 24 2.34 4.72 -0.42
CA PHE A 24 0.99 4.20 -0.30
C PHE A 24 0.00 5.23 -0.82
N SER A 25 -1.04 4.78 -1.53
CA SER A 25 -2.13 5.63 -2.01
C SER A 25 -3.48 5.00 -1.69
N ARG A 26 -4.39 5.85 -1.22
CA ARG A 26 -5.83 5.60 -1.01
C ARG A 26 -6.69 6.49 -1.91
N LYS A 27 -6.11 7.03 -2.97
CA LYS A 27 -6.80 7.94 -3.90
C LYS A 27 -8.07 7.35 -4.52
N ASN A 28 -8.09 6.04 -4.69
CA ASN A 28 -9.20 5.34 -5.32
C ASN A 28 -10.16 4.72 -4.30
N THR A 29 -10.34 5.34 -3.13
CA THR A 29 -11.43 4.99 -2.19
C THR A 29 -12.61 5.93 -2.38
N ALA A 30 -13.83 5.46 -2.12
CA ALA A 30 -15.02 6.30 -2.24
C ALA A 30 -15.05 7.43 -1.19
N TYR A 31 -14.43 7.19 -0.04
CA TYR A 31 -14.35 8.14 1.07
C TYR A 31 -12.93 8.66 1.18
N GLN A 32 -12.75 9.94 0.83
CA GLN A 32 -11.47 10.64 0.91
C GLN A 32 -11.25 11.27 2.28
N ILE A 33 -10.01 11.30 2.73
CA ILE A 33 -9.58 11.96 3.96
C ILE A 33 -8.90 13.27 3.58
N SER A 34 -9.44 14.38 4.06
CA SER A 34 -8.88 15.71 3.87
C SER A 34 -8.37 16.27 5.19
N GLY A 35 -7.24 16.96 5.15
CA GLY A 35 -6.74 17.76 6.26
C GLY A 35 -7.45 19.12 6.33
N GLU A 36 -7.10 19.91 7.35
CA GLU A 36 -7.51 21.32 7.38
C GLU A 36 -6.98 22.05 6.13
N GLY A 37 -7.85 22.82 5.47
CA GLY A 37 -7.50 23.63 4.29
C GLY A 37 -7.43 22.88 2.95
N ASP A 38 -8.28 21.86 2.74
CA ASP A 38 -8.39 21.09 1.48
C ASP A 38 -7.10 20.39 1.03
N SER A 39 -6.15 20.16 1.94
CA SER A 39 -5.00 19.31 1.67
C SER A 39 -5.44 17.85 1.57
N SER A 40 -5.38 17.31 0.36
CA SER A 40 -5.66 15.90 0.09
C SER A 40 -4.63 15.01 0.78
N MET A 41 -5.09 14.07 1.60
CA MET A 41 -4.24 13.06 2.26
C MET A 41 -4.27 11.74 1.49
N GLU A 42 -4.43 11.80 0.17
CA GLU A 42 -4.57 10.64 -0.74
C GLU A 42 -3.34 9.73 -0.77
N GLU A 43 -2.14 10.27 -0.57
CA GLU A 43 -0.87 9.53 -0.59
C GLU A 43 -0.11 9.69 0.73
N SER A 44 0.68 8.68 1.10
CA SER A 44 1.70 8.83 2.13
C SER A 44 2.89 9.62 1.61
N ASP A 45 3.76 10.05 2.52
CA ASP A 45 5.10 10.45 2.15
C ASP A 45 5.85 9.29 1.46
N VAL A 46 6.83 9.66 0.63
CA VAL A 46 7.69 8.70 -0.06
C VAL A 46 8.76 8.20 0.89
N LEU A 47 8.82 6.90 1.07
CA LEU A 47 9.90 6.23 1.81
C LEU A 47 11.02 5.83 0.85
N ALA A 48 12.19 6.43 1.03
CA ALA A 48 13.38 6.06 0.26
C ALA A 48 13.84 4.64 0.60
N ILE A 49 14.24 3.87 -0.42
CA ILE A 49 14.78 2.52 -0.24
C ILE A 49 16.09 2.34 -1.00
N ASP A 50 16.96 1.48 -0.46
CA ASP A 50 18.16 1.02 -1.17
C ASP A 50 17.79 -0.12 -2.11
N THR A 51 17.67 0.18 -3.40
CA THR A 51 17.30 -0.79 -4.44
C THR A 51 18.36 -1.86 -4.72
N LYS A 52 19.56 -1.75 -4.13
CA LYS A 52 20.60 -2.79 -4.23
C LYS A 52 20.43 -3.90 -3.19
N LYS A 53 19.52 -3.74 -2.23
CA LYS A 53 19.23 -4.74 -1.19
C LYS A 53 17.90 -5.42 -1.48
N ALA A 54 17.77 -6.66 -1.01
CA ALA A 54 16.49 -7.35 -1.00
C ALA A 54 15.49 -6.52 -0.17
N LEU A 55 14.27 -6.39 -0.70
CA LEU A 55 13.20 -5.64 -0.06
C LEU A 55 12.29 -6.64 0.66
N SER A 56 12.22 -6.53 1.98
CA SER A 56 11.26 -7.27 2.81
C SER A 56 10.06 -6.37 3.11
N VAL A 57 8.86 -6.88 2.83
CA VAL A 57 7.60 -6.15 3.05
C VAL A 57 6.61 -7.08 3.75
N GLN A 58 6.08 -6.63 4.88
CA GLN A 58 4.96 -7.27 5.56
C GLN A 58 3.79 -6.30 5.60
N ILE A 59 2.60 -6.76 5.22
CA ILE A 59 1.40 -5.93 5.14
C ILE A 59 0.32 -6.54 6.03
N PHE A 60 -0.20 -5.72 6.93
CA PHE A 60 -1.32 -6.04 7.79
C PHE A 60 -2.49 -5.17 7.35
N LEU A 61 -3.51 -5.80 6.78
CA LEU A 61 -4.72 -5.13 6.31
C LEU A 61 -5.87 -5.53 7.22
N ASP A 62 -6.46 -4.55 7.89
CA ASP A 62 -7.69 -4.70 8.65
C ASP A 62 -8.84 -3.97 7.95
N ARG A 63 -10.02 -3.92 8.55
CA ARG A 63 -11.24 -3.35 7.98
C ARG A 63 -11.11 -1.89 7.54
N SER A 64 -10.33 -1.08 8.26
CA SER A 64 -10.21 0.36 8.01
C SER A 64 -8.79 0.91 8.24
N SER A 65 -7.81 0.03 8.34
CA SER A 65 -6.41 0.40 8.55
C SER A 65 -5.49 -0.57 7.83
N ILE A 66 -4.35 -0.06 7.40
CA ILE A 66 -3.27 -0.82 6.81
C ILE A 66 -1.96 -0.38 7.45
N GLU A 67 -1.14 -1.37 7.79
CA GLU A 67 0.21 -1.20 8.28
C GLU A 67 1.17 -1.95 7.36
N ILE A 68 2.19 -1.27 6.88
CA ILE A 68 3.17 -1.79 5.92
C ILE A 68 4.54 -1.65 6.56
N PHE A 69 5.13 -2.77 6.96
CA PHE A 69 6.46 -2.83 7.54
C PHE A 69 7.48 -3.11 6.43
N ILE A 70 8.52 -2.28 6.34
CA ILE A 70 9.53 -2.34 5.29
C ILE A 70 10.90 -2.54 5.94
N ASN A 71 11.58 -3.63 5.58
CA ASN A 71 12.91 -4.01 6.08
C ASN A 71 13.04 -3.93 7.61
N GLU A 72 11.96 -4.22 8.35
CA GLU A 72 11.85 -4.18 9.82
C GLU A 72 12.10 -2.81 10.49
N ASN A 73 12.44 -1.76 9.73
CA ASN A 73 12.86 -0.46 10.26
C ASN A 73 11.86 0.66 9.98
N GLU A 74 11.16 0.58 8.86
CA GLU A 74 10.24 1.62 8.41
C GLU A 74 8.81 1.10 8.43
N THR A 75 7.85 1.98 8.70
CA THR A 75 6.43 1.61 8.72
C THR A 75 5.58 2.69 8.08
N ILE A 76 4.71 2.29 7.14
CA ILE A 76 3.62 3.12 6.66
C ILE A 76 2.34 2.66 7.38
N THR A 77 1.76 3.53 8.19
CA THR A 77 0.45 3.32 8.80
C THR A 77 -0.55 4.27 8.18
N SER A 78 -1.68 3.73 7.71
CA SER A 78 -2.74 4.54 7.11
C SER A 78 -4.12 4.01 7.44
N THR A 79 -5.06 4.91 7.68
CA THR A 79 -6.48 4.60 7.76
C THR A 79 -7.13 4.74 6.39
N PHE A 80 -8.21 4.01 6.15
CA PHE A 80 -9.00 4.14 4.95
C PHE A 80 -10.45 3.79 5.23
N TYR A 81 -11.33 4.26 4.36
CA TYR A 81 -12.75 3.98 4.45
C TYR A 81 -13.24 3.56 3.07
N VAL A 82 -13.92 2.42 3.03
CA VAL A 82 -14.43 1.79 1.81
C VAL A 82 -15.88 1.34 2.00
N GLN A 83 -16.61 1.24 0.90
CA GLN A 83 -17.99 0.77 0.91
C GLN A 83 -18.08 -0.74 1.15
N LYS A 84 -17.10 -1.48 0.63
CA LYS A 84 -16.99 -2.94 0.76
C LYS A 84 -15.57 -3.36 1.10
N SER A 85 -15.44 -4.46 1.84
CA SER A 85 -14.15 -5.07 2.12
C SER A 85 -13.43 -5.43 0.82
N PHE A 86 -12.11 -5.28 0.81
CA PHE A 86 -11.26 -5.76 -0.28
C PHE A 86 -11.33 -7.28 -0.37
N SER A 87 -11.39 -7.80 -1.59
CA SER A 87 -11.54 -9.22 -1.89
C SER A 87 -10.45 -9.76 -2.82
N LEU A 88 -9.63 -8.88 -3.40
CA LEU A 88 -8.58 -9.25 -4.34
C LEU A 88 -7.27 -8.53 -4.02
N LEU A 89 -6.17 -9.29 -4.08
CA LEU A 89 -4.80 -8.79 -4.05
C LEU A 89 -4.16 -8.98 -5.42
N GLN A 90 -3.59 -7.91 -5.99
CA GLN A 90 -2.90 -7.95 -7.27
C GLN A 90 -1.48 -7.40 -7.14
N LEU A 91 -0.51 -8.14 -7.63
CA LEU A 91 0.86 -7.68 -7.79
C LEU A 91 1.16 -7.49 -9.28
N ASN A 92 1.44 -6.24 -9.67
CA ASN A 92 1.77 -5.87 -11.02
C ASN A 92 3.19 -5.33 -11.06
N SER A 93 3.94 -5.68 -12.09
CA SER A 93 5.25 -5.13 -12.38
C SER A 93 5.41 -4.86 -13.87
N GLN A 94 6.21 -3.84 -14.21
CA GLN A 94 6.61 -3.53 -15.58
C GLN A 94 7.89 -4.27 -15.99
N THR A 95 8.69 -4.69 -15.02
CA THR A 95 9.96 -5.41 -15.20
C THR A 95 9.94 -6.74 -14.45
N GLU A 96 10.87 -7.62 -14.79
CA GLU A 96 11.02 -8.88 -14.08
C GLU A 96 11.60 -8.66 -12.67
N HIS A 97 10.99 -9.31 -11.67
CA HIS A 97 11.49 -9.34 -10.30
C HIS A 97 11.39 -10.75 -9.75
N LEU A 98 12.33 -11.10 -8.88
CA LEU A 98 12.28 -12.32 -8.10
C LEU A 98 11.53 -12.07 -6.79
N LEU A 99 10.52 -12.89 -6.52
CA LEU A 99 9.89 -13.00 -5.20
C LEU A 99 10.51 -14.21 -4.51
N GLU A 100 11.41 -13.97 -3.55
CA GLU A 100 12.10 -15.04 -2.82
C GLU A 100 11.16 -15.76 -1.85
N ASP A 101 10.28 -15.01 -1.19
CA ASP A 101 9.27 -15.53 -0.28
C ASP A 101 7.96 -14.75 -0.47
N LEU A 102 6.84 -15.46 -0.46
CA LEU A 102 5.50 -14.89 -0.57
C LEU A 102 4.51 -15.77 0.21
N ALA A 103 3.93 -15.18 1.25
CA ALA A 103 2.91 -15.82 2.06
C ALA A 103 1.67 -14.93 2.18
N LEU A 104 0.50 -15.57 2.27
CA LEU A 104 -0.78 -14.94 2.53
C LEU A 104 -1.45 -15.70 3.67
N GLY A 105 -1.99 -14.98 4.64
CA GLY A 105 -2.63 -15.55 5.81
C GLY A 105 -3.68 -14.63 6.38
N ASN A 106 -4.64 -15.21 7.10
CA ASN A 106 -5.56 -14.48 7.95
C ASN A 106 -4.96 -14.44 9.35
N ILE A 107 -5.11 -13.31 10.03
CA ILE A 107 -4.75 -13.17 11.44
C ILE A 107 -6.02 -13.46 12.23
N GLU A 108 -5.99 -14.54 13.01
CA GLU A 108 -7.06 -14.93 13.94
C GLU A 108 -6.92 -14.23 15.30
#